data_AF-A0ABD2JN62-F1
#
_entry.id   AF-A0ABD2JN62-F1
#
_cell.length_a   1.000
_cell.length_b   1.000
_cell.length_c   1.000
_cell.angle_alpha   90.00
_cell.angle_beta   90.00
_cell.angle_gamma   90.00
#
_symmetry.space_group_name_H-M   'P 1'
#
loop_
_entity.id
_entity.type
_entity.pdbx_description
1 polymer ?
#
loop_
_entity_poly.entity_id
_entity_poly.type
_entity_poly.pdbx_seq_one_letter_code
_entity_poly.pdbx_strand_id
1 'polypeptide(L)'
;MTIPTTVPIPTTTPMPPTTTTPTPTTTPAPPPKTVLECVICLDKEPKFIFVPCGHKCICADCKKELMTIANREPPKKKCPVCRRYFNDIIEVYD
;
A
#
# COMPACT_ATOMS: atom_id res chain seq x y z
N MET A 1 -23.11 45.61 29.53
CA MET A 1 -23.07 44.39 28.72
C MET A 1 -21.69 43.75 28.93
N THR A 2 -21.66 42.86 29.92
CA THR A 2 -20.64 41.86 30.27
C THR A 2 -20.40 40.92 29.06
N ILE A 3 -19.29 40.26 28.73
CA ILE A 3 -17.98 39.89 29.33
C ILE A 3 -17.18 39.27 28.14
N PRO A 4 -15.85 39.43 27.99
CA PRO A 4 -15.07 38.69 27.00
C PRO A 4 -14.74 37.28 27.53
N THR A 5 -15.22 36.24 26.84
CA THR A 5 -14.95 34.84 27.20
C THR A 5 -13.61 34.39 26.61
N THR A 6 -12.54 34.48 27.39
CA THR A 6 -11.26 33.84 27.07
C THR A 6 -11.32 32.38 27.52
N VAL A 7 -11.30 31.45 26.57
CA VAL A 7 -11.26 30.00 26.84
C VAL A 7 -9.79 29.58 27.02
N PRO A 8 -9.38 28.99 28.16
CA PRO A 8 -8.07 28.39 28.28
C PRO A 8 -8.05 26.98 27.64
N ILE A 9 -7.07 26.75 26.78
CA ILE A 9 -6.81 25.47 26.11
C ILE A 9 -5.97 24.60 27.06
N PRO A 10 -6.38 23.38 27.44
CA PRO A 10 -5.54 22.52 28.25
C PRO A 10 -4.43 21.87 27.42
N THR A 11 -3.27 21.81 28.09
CA THR A 11 -1.93 21.47 27.65
C THR A 11 -1.77 20.03 27.17
N THR A 12 -0.86 19.89 26.21
CA THR A 12 -0.27 18.68 25.63
C THR A 12 0.11 17.59 26.64
N THR A 13 -0.31 16.35 26.38
CA THR A 13 0.24 15.14 27.02
C THR A 13 1.12 14.38 26.00
N PRO A 14 2.41 14.15 26.27
CA PRO A 14 3.21 13.18 25.53
C PRO A 14 3.02 11.77 26.13
N MET A 15 2.83 10.75 25.28
CA MET A 15 2.98 9.33 25.65
C MET A 15 4.22 8.76 24.97
N PRO A 16 5.20 8.27 25.75
CA PRO A 16 5.62 6.86 25.66
C PRO A 16 5.86 6.27 27.08
N PRO A 17 5.97 4.92 27.32
CA PRO A 17 6.76 3.99 26.52
C PRO A 17 6.23 2.54 26.35
N THR A 18 6.74 1.90 25.30
CA THR A 18 7.09 0.48 25.13
C THR A 18 6.29 -0.59 25.89
N THR A 19 5.38 -1.26 25.19
CA THR A 19 4.97 -2.63 25.56
C THR A 19 6.03 -3.60 25.05
N THR A 20 6.92 -4.04 25.93
CA THR A 20 7.78 -5.20 25.72
C THR A 20 6.91 -6.47 25.73
N THR A 21 6.52 -6.94 24.56
CA THR A 21 5.99 -8.30 24.42
C THR A 21 7.15 -9.29 24.50
N PRO A 22 7.12 -10.30 25.38
CA PRO A 22 8.11 -11.37 25.37
C PRO A 22 7.96 -12.24 24.13
N THR A 23 9.06 -12.38 23.39
CA THR A 23 9.30 -13.29 22.29
C THR A 23 8.97 -14.75 22.67
N PRO A 24 8.13 -15.48 21.92
CA PRO A 24 8.17 -16.93 21.93
C PRO A 24 9.27 -17.43 20.97
N THR A 25 10.24 -18.09 21.59
CA THR A 25 11.09 -19.20 21.13
C THR A 25 11.32 -19.40 19.63
N THR A 26 12.58 -19.19 19.27
CA THR A 26 13.29 -19.45 18.03
C THR A 26 13.24 -20.91 17.59
N THR A 27 12.55 -21.17 16.47
CA THR A 27 12.99 -22.16 15.47
C THR A 27 13.55 -21.35 14.30
N PRO A 28 14.78 -21.55 13.83
CA PRO A 28 15.25 -20.90 12.61
C PRO A 28 14.54 -21.56 11.42
N ALA A 29 13.32 -21.11 11.15
CA ALA A 29 12.68 -21.33 9.87
C ALA A 29 13.60 -20.73 8.78
N PRO A 30 13.68 -21.35 7.58
CA PRO A 30 14.37 -20.72 6.46
C PRO A 30 13.86 -19.29 6.31
N PRO A 31 14.70 -18.32 5.91
CA PRO A 31 14.28 -16.94 5.75
C PRO A 31 13.01 -16.98 4.89
N PRO A 32 11.89 -16.36 5.33
CA PRO A 32 10.71 -16.32 4.51
C PRO A 32 11.16 -15.73 3.19
N LYS A 33 11.13 -16.53 2.12
CA LYS A 33 11.21 -16.00 0.78
C LYS A 33 10.07 -15.01 0.75
N THR A 34 10.36 -13.72 0.77
CA THR A 34 9.35 -12.68 0.67
C THR A 34 8.87 -12.74 -0.77
N VAL A 35 8.00 -13.72 -1.04
CA VAL A 35 7.33 -13.84 -2.31
C VAL A 35 6.60 -12.52 -2.45
N LEU A 36 7.02 -11.71 -3.41
CA LEU A 36 6.27 -10.50 -3.74
C LEU A 36 4.90 -11.01 -4.17
N GLU A 37 3.85 -10.59 -3.48
CA GLU A 37 2.47 -10.94 -3.79
C GLU A 37 1.78 -9.74 -4.44
N CYS A 38 0.71 -10.01 -5.19
CA CYS A 38 -0.10 -8.96 -5.78
C CYS A 38 -0.68 -8.08 -4.67
N VAL A 39 -0.41 -6.78 -4.72
CA VAL A 39 -0.85 -5.81 -3.70
C VAL A 39 -2.36 -5.56 -3.68
N ILE A 40 -3.11 -6.15 -4.62
CA ILE A 40 -4.56 -6.02 -4.73
C ILE A 40 -5.25 -7.24 -4.11
N CYS A 41 -4.89 -8.46 -4.52
CA CYS A 41 -5.54 -9.68 -4.06
C CYS A 41 -4.78 -10.44 -2.97
N LEU A 42 -3.49 -10.15 -2.75
CA LEU A 42 -2.62 -10.81 -1.75
C LEU A 42 -2.63 -12.34 -1.85
N ASP A 43 -2.66 -12.87 -3.08
CA ASP A 43 -2.89 -14.31 -3.34
C ASP A 43 -1.96 -14.85 -4.44
N LYS A 44 -1.73 -14.07 -5.49
CA LYS A 44 -0.93 -14.45 -6.66
C LYS A 44 0.31 -13.61 -6.79
N GLU A 45 1.35 -14.19 -7.39
CA GLU A 45 2.58 -13.48 -7.72
C GLU A 45 2.31 -12.34 -8.73
N PRO A 46 2.89 -11.15 -8.53
CA PRO A 46 2.78 -10.05 -9.46
C PRO A 46 3.60 -10.34 -10.70
N LYS A 47 3.03 -10.12 -11.87
CA LYS A 47 3.66 -10.36 -13.17
C LYS A 47 3.74 -9.12 -14.05
N PHE A 48 3.21 -8.00 -13.59
CA PHE A 48 3.00 -6.83 -14.42
C PHE A 48 3.71 -5.60 -13.88
N ILE A 49 4.50 -4.95 -14.75
CA ILE A 49 5.21 -3.70 -14.50
C ILE A 49 4.42 -2.53 -15.08
N PHE A 50 4.27 -1.47 -14.29
CA PHE A 50 3.66 -0.21 -14.72
C PHE A 50 4.68 0.74 -15.35
N VAL A 51 4.41 1.26 -16.55
CA VAL A 51 5.29 2.21 -17.26
C VAL A 51 4.75 3.64 -17.11
N PRO A 52 5.57 4.64 -16.71
CA PRO A 52 7.04 4.61 -16.59
C PRO A 52 7.59 4.35 -15.18
N CYS A 53 6.75 3.99 -14.19
CA CYS A 53 7.20 3.95 -12.80
C CYS A 53 7.97 2.68 -12.40
N GLY A 54 7.90 1.59 -13.17
CA GLY A 54 8.69 0.38 -12.98
C GLY A 54 8.19 -0.60 -11.91
N HIS A 55 7.08 -0.35 -11.23
CA HIS A 55 6.63 -1.22 -10.13
C HIS A 55 6.00 -2.51 -10.64
N LYS A 56 6.56 -3.68 -10.27
CA LYS A 56 5.96 -5.02 -10.47
C LYS A 56 5.09 -5.36 -9.27
N CYS A 57 3.77 -5.08 -9.31
CA CYS A 57 2.94 -5.18 -8.09
C CYS A 57 1.55 -5.83 -8.27
N ILE A 58 1.16 -6.24 -9.48
CA ILE A 58 -0.15 -6.88 -9.72
C ILE A 58 -0.05 -8.20 -10.48
N CYS A 59 -0.99 -9.11 -10.23
CA CYS A 59 -1.17 -10.37 -10.97
C CYS A 59 -2.04 -10.19 -12.23
N ALA A 60 -2.20 -11.27 -13.02
CA ALA A 60 -2.93 -11.24 -14.29
C ALA A 60 -4.43 -10.95 -14.14
N ASP A 61 -5.05 -11.48 -13.09
CA ASP A 61 -6.48 -11.26 -12.85
C ASP A 61 -6.76 -9.82 -12.42
N CYS A 62 -5.98 -9.32 -11.45
CA CYS A 62 -6.09 -7.93 -11.03
C CYS A 62 -5.73 -6.95 -12.15
N LYS A 63 -4.86 -7.31 -13.09
CA LYS A 63 -4.58 -6.49 -14.29
C LYS A 63 -5.81 -6.34 -15.18
N LYS A 64 -6.57 -7.40 -15.42
CA LYS A 64 -7.82 -7.34 -16.20
C LYS A 64 -8.83 -6.40 -15.55
N GLU A 65 -9.04 -6.57 -14.24
CA GLU A 65 -9.98 -5.74 -13.49
C GLU A 65 -9.54 -4.28 -13.40
N LEU A 66 -8.24 -4.05 -13.17
CA LEU A 66 -7.66 -2.71 -13.17
C LEU A 66 -7.87 -2.01 -14.52
N MET A 67 -7.69 -2.70 -15.64
CA MET A 67 -7.96 -2.13 -16.98
C MET A 67 -9.44 -1.81 -17.18
N THR A 68 -10.35 -2.67 -16.70
CA THR A 68 -11.80 -2.40 -16.75
C THR A 68 -12.17 -1.15 -15.97
N ILE A 69 -11.59 -0.94 -14.79
CA ILE A 69 -11.84 0.24 -13.95
C ILE A 69 -11.15 1.48 -14.53
N ALA A 70 -9.93 1.33 -15.05
CA ALA A 70 -9.12 2.44 -15.54
C ALA A 70 -9.68 3.09 -16.81
N ASN A 71 -10.52 2.38 -17.58
CA ASN A 71 -11.19 2.89 -18.78
C ASN A 71 -12.58 3.50 -18.51
N ARG A 72 -13.08 3.49 -17.26
CA ARG A 72 -14.32 4.19 -16.89
C ARG A 72 -14.10 5.70 -16.82
N GLU A 73 -15.15 6.49 -17.02
CA GLU A 73 -15.07 7.96 -16.87
C GLU A 73 -15.24 8.40 -15.40
N PRO A 74 -14.35 9.27 -14.87
CA PRO A 74 -13.06 9.69 -15.43
C PRO A 74 -11.97 8.60 -15.31
N PRO A 75 -11.03 8.49 -16.27
CA PRO A 75 -10.06 7.41 -16.31
C PRO A 75 -9.13 7.41 -15.08
N LYS A 76 -9.03 6.26 -14.41
CA LYS A 76 -8.19 6.06 -13.20
C LYS A 76 -7.00 5.14 -13.47
N LYS A 77 -6.07 5.60 -14.32
CA LYS A 77 -4.82 4.90 -14.65
C LYS A 77 -3.70 5.26 -13.66
N LYS A 78 -3.75 4.78 -12.41
CA LYS A 78 -2.70 5.04 -11.40
C LYS A 78 -2.05 3.76 -10.90
N CYS A 79 -0.73 3.79 -10.72
CA CYS A 79 0.03 2.70 -10.13
C CYS A 79 -0.38 2.52 -8.65
N PRO A 80 -0.68 1.29 -8.17
CA PRO A 80 -1.07 1.03 -6.78
C PRO A 80 0.00 1.41 -5.75
N VAL A 81 1.27 1.34 -6.13
CA VAL A 81 2.41 1.58 -5.23
C VAL A 81 2.73 3.07 -5.14
N CYS A 82 3.07 3.69 -6.28
CA CYS A 82 3.58 5.06 -6.28
C CYS A 82 2.54 6.11 -6.72
N ARG A 83 1.31 5.71 -7.03
CA ARG A 83 0.18 6.57 -7.45
C ARG A 83 0.42 7.43 -8.69
N ARG A 84 1.55 7.24 -9.39
CA ARG A 84 1.84 7.89 -10.67
C ARG A 84 0.91 7.36 -11.74
N TYR A 85 0.59 8.22 -12.71
CA TYR A 85 -0.11 7.79 -13.90
C TYR A 85 0.76 6.83 -14.70
N PHE A 86 0.14 5.79 -15.23
CA PHE A 86 0.80 4.85 -16.14
C PHE A 86 0.15 4.93 -17.52
N ASN A 87 0.98 4.76 -18.55
CA ASN A 87 0.51 4.69 -19.93
C ASN A 87 0.29 3.22 -20.33
N ASP A 88 1.19 2.35 -19.89
CA ASP A 88 1.22 0.94 -20.28
C ASP A 88 1.52 0.03 -19.08
N ILE A 89 1.15 -1.24 -19.25
CA ILE A 89 1.43 -2.33 -18.32
C ILE A 89 2.07 -3.47 -19.10
N ILE A 90 3.32 -3.82 -18.75
CA ILE A 90 4.11 -4.86 -19.42
C ILE A 90 4.08 -6.13 -18.58
N GLU A 91 3.89 -7.28 -19.21
CA GLU A 91 4.00 -8.61 -18.57
C GLU A 91 5.46 -9.05 -18.52
N VAL A 92 5.90 -9.53 -17.36
CA VAL A 92 7.24 -10.04 -17.10
C VAL A 92 7.16 -11.56 -16.99
N TYR A 93 7.96 -12.23 -17.81
CA TYR A 93 8.18 -13.66 -17.77
C TYR A 93 9.56 -13.90 -17.15
N ASP A 94 9.60 -14.75 -16.11
CA ASP A 94 10.83 -15.28 -15.50
C ASP A 94 11.24 -16.57 -16.22
#